data_AF-A0A928A0C9-F1
#
_entry.id   AF-A0A928A0C9-F1
#
_cell.length_a   1.000
_cell.length_b   1.000
_cell.length_c   1.000
_cell.angle_alpha   90.00
_cell.angle_beta   90.00
_cell.angle_gamma   90.00
#
_symmetry.space_group_name_H-M   'P 1'
#
loop_
_entity.id
_entity.type
_entity.pdbx_description
1 polymer ?
#
loop_
_entity_poly.entity_id
_entity_poly.type
_entity_poly.pdbx_seq_one_letter_code
_entity_poly.pdbx_strand_id
1 'polypeptide(L)'
;MAVIGSLLEGFVTAISGLVFNGVPTFTFSLLIVSLAVVRWNLWGLLLAPILALATVIGGGFNMVERYSLVYDWRIYISSLLGLLTVGLNVIFYKKYTTKKIVNNNWYMVLLVIMNYVTFSIVSFLMYRLLCSGTLAHSGNIPYIHQYYEEEQLVTDTYNLCAFAENAFVYNIFGLAVSIVGLFILRSQNVVNNVVDKLVEDKKNAELNRYTDEHFSLNLEETAKTDESSDTNDSPAN
;
A
#
# COMPACT_ATOMS: atom_id res chain seq x y z
N MET A 1 -16.03 7.78 0.10
CA MET A 1 -14.63 7.66 -0.41
C MET A 1 -14.24 6.20 -0.61
N ALA A 2 -14.11 5.40 0.45
CA ALA A 2 -13.69 4.00 0.33
C ALA A 2 -14.59 3.16 -0.59
N VAL A 3 -15.91 3.24 -0.44
CA VAL A 3 -16.88 2.50 -1.29
C VAL A 3 -16.75 2.86 -2.77
N ILE A 4 -16.65 4.16 -3.09
CA ILE A 4 -16.49 4.64 -4.47
C ILE A 4 -15.14 4.17 -5.05
N GLY A 5 -14.08 4.21 -4.25
CA GLY A 5 -12.75 3.72 -4.64
C GLY A 5 -12.72 2.21 -4.88
N SER A 6 -13.41 1.43 -4.03
CA SER A 6 -13.57 -0.02 -4.21
C SER A 6 -14.38 -0.38 -5.45
N LEU A 7 -15.44 0.39 -5.75
CA LEU A 7 -16.23 0.22 -6.98
C LEU A 7 -15.42 0.57 -8.24
N LEU A 8 -14.65 1.66 -8.20
CA LEU A 8 -13.73 2.04 -9.28
C LEU A 8 -12.65 0.98 -9.50
N GLU A 9 -12.04 0.47 -8.44
CA GLU A 9 -11.03 -0.58 -8.55
C GLU A 9 -11.61 -1.87 -9.15
N GLY A 10 -12.79 -2.31 -8.68
CA GLY A 10 -13.47 -3.48 -9.24
C GLY A 10 -13.84 -3.30 -10.72
N PHE A 11 -14.36 -2.13 -11.08
CA PHE A 11 -14.75 -1.81 -12.46
C PHE A 11 -13.54 -1.69 -13.40
N VAL A 12 -12.48 -1.00 -12.97
CA VAL A 12 -11.25 -0.90 -13.75
C VAL A 12 -10.63 -2.27 -13.90
N THR A 13 -10.58 -3.07 -12.84
CA THR A 13 -10.03 -4.44 -12.89
C THR A 13 -10.77 -5.31 -13.90
N ALA A 14 -12.10 -5.19 -13.96
CA ALA A 14 -12.91 -5.88 -14.95
C ALA A 14 -12.61 -5.40 -16.40
N ILE A 15 -12.43 -4.10 -16.62
CA ILE A 15 -12.15 -3.53 -17.96
C ILE A 15 -10.69 -3.72 -18.40
N SER A 16 -9.73 -3.61 -17.49
CA SER A 16 -8.31 -3.83 -17.81
C SER A 16 -8.04 -5.26 -18.21
N GLY A 17 -8.77 -6.21 -17.63
CA GLY A 17 -8.79 -7.61 -18.07
C GLY A 17 -9.24 -7.77 -19.52
N LEU A 18 -10.20 -6.95 -19.96
CA LEU A 18 -10.77 -6.94 -21.31
C LEU A 18 -9.85 -6.27 -22.35
N VAL A 19 -9.20 -5.16 -21.99
CA VAL A 19 -8.39 -4.37 -22.95
C VAL A 19 -6.95 -4.87 -23.08
N PHE A 20 -6.35 -5.34 -21.98
CA PHE A 20 -4.91 -5.61 -21.94
C PHE A 20 -4.56 -7.09 -21.78
N ASN A 21 -5.55 -8.00 -21.72
CA ASN A 21 -5.30 -9.41 -21.40
C ASN A 21 -4.43 -9.56 -20.12
N GLY A 22 -4.60 -8.63 -19.18
CA GLY A 22 -3.72 -8.44 -18.03
C GLY A 22 -4.44 -8.68 -16.71
N VAL A 23 -3.73 -9.31 -15.77
CA VAL A 23 -4.15 -9.52 -14.38
C VAL A 23 -3.41 -8.53 -13.46
N PRO A 24 -3.73 -8.49 -12.17
CA PRO A 24 -4.66 -7.55 -11.57
C PRO A 24 -4.12 -6.11 -11.52
N THR A 25 -5.00 -5.15 -11.78
CA THR A 25 -4.72 -3.73 -11.56
C THR A 25 -4.98 -3.37 -10.10
N PHE A 26 -3.92 -3.34 -9.28
CA PHE A 26 -3.97 -2.88 -7.87
C PHE A 26 -3.74 -1.38 -7.71
N THR A 27 -3.86 -0.67 -8.82
CA THR A 27 -3.35 0.69 -9.00
C THR A 27 -4.13 1.71 -8.19
N PHE A 28 -5.46 1.67 -8.22
CA PHE A 28 -6.22 2.60 -7.40
C PHE A 28 -6.18 2.18 -5.94
N SER A 29 -6.08 0.89 -5.63
CA SER A 29 -5.87 0.42 -4.26
C SER A 29 -4.60 1.02 -3.65
N LEU A 30 -3.50 1.01 -4.39
CA LEU A 30 -2.20 1.54 -3.95
C LEU A 30 -2.28 3.06 -3.67
N LEU A 31 -2.96 3.79 -4.56
CA LEU A 31 -3.15 5.24 -4.46
C LEU A 31 -4.14 5.61 -3.33
N ILE A 32 -5.24 4.88 -3.18
CA ILE A 32 -6.24 5.08 -2.11
C ILE A 32 -5.63 4.75 -0.75
N VAL A 33 -4.91 3.64 -0.61
CA VAL A 33 -4.20 3.28 0.64
C VAL A 33 -3.19 4.36 0.98
N SER A 34 -2.40 4.83 0.01
CA SER A 34 -1.43 5.91 0.25
C SER A 34 -2.10 7.19 0.77
N LEU A 35 -3.19 7.64 0.15
CA LEU A 35 -3.93 8.83 0.60
C LEU A 35 -4.59 8.63 1.97
N ALA A 36 -5.19 7.46 2.20
CA ALA A 36 -5.86 7.14 3.46
C ALA A 36 -4.86 7.07 4.61
N VAL A 37 -3.70 6.47 4.40
CA VAL A 37 -2.62 6.40 5.38
C VAL A 37 -2.04 7.78 5.66
N VAL A 38 -1.90 8.65 4.66
CA VAL A 38 -1.52 10.03 4.95
C VAL A 38 -2.56 10.73 5.82
N ARG A 39 -3.85 10.59 5.49
CA ARG A 39 -4.94 11.30 6.16
C ARG A 39 -5.25 10.77 7.56
N TRP A 40 -5.16 9.46 7.77
CA TRP A 40 -5.64 8.74 8.96
C TRP A 40 -4.55 7.87 9.62
N ASN A 41 -3.30 7.97 9.18
CA ASN A 41 -2.15 7.24 9.73
C ASN A 41 -2.40 5.71 9.72
N LEU A 42 -2.12 5.01 10.83
CA LEU A 42 -2.35 3.56 10.98
C LEU A 42 -3.80 3.13 10.67
N TRP A 43 -4.79 3.98 10.96
CA TRP A 43 -6.19 3.67 10.66
C TRP A 43 -6.48 3.59 9.15
N GLY A 44 -5.67 4.27 8.33
CA GLY A 44 -5.75 4.18 6.87
C GLY A 44 -5.43 2.78 6.33
N LEU A 45 -4.65 1.97 7.07
CA LEU A 45 -4.32 0.59 6.68
C LEU A 45 -5.55 -0.33 6.70
N LEU A 46 -6.61 0.01 7.45
CA LEU A 46 -7.85 -0.76 7.48
C LEU A 46 -8.55 -0.81 6.12
N LEU A 47 -8.20 0.08 5.18
CA LEU A 47 -8.72 0.03 3.80
C LEU A 47 -8.04 -1.03 2.95
N ALA A 48 -6.81 -1.46 3.28
CA ALA A 48 -6.08 -2.47 2.51
C ALA A 48 -6.88 -3.79 2.31
N PRO A 49 -7.48 -4.41 3.35
CA PRO A 49 -8.29 -5.62 3.16
C PRO A 49 -9.54 -5.39 2.30
N ILE A 50 -10.21 -4.24 2.46
CA ILE A 50 -11.41 -3.91 1.68
C ILE A 50 -11.05 -3.75 0.18
N LEU A 51 -9.92 -3.10 -0.10
CA LEU A 51 -9.45 -2.85 -1.47
C LEU A 51 -8.90 -4.12 -2.14
N ALA A 52 -8.15 -4.94 -1.39
CA ALA A 52 -7.71 -6.25 -1.87
C ALA A 52 -8.93 -7.15 -2.20
N LEU A 53 -9.95 -7.15 -1.35
CA LEU A 53 -11.17 -7.91 -1.58
C LEU A 53 -11.95 -7.39 -2.81
N ALA A 54 -12.07 -6.06 -2.94
CA ALA A 54 -12.72 -5.45 -4.10
C ALA A 54 -12.02 -5.82 -5.43
N THR A 55 -10.69 -5.90 -5.42
CA THR A 55 -9.91 -6.30 -6.59
C THR A 55 -10.16 -7.77 -6.95
N VAL A 56 -10.26 -8.65 -5.96
CA VAL A 56 -10.55 -10.07 -6.15
C VAL A 56 -11.97 -10.29 -6.66
N ILE A 57 -12.95 -9.64 -6.05
CA ILE A 57 -14.34 -9.71 -6.49
C ILE A 57 -14.48 -9.16 -7.92
N GLY A 58 -13.90 -7.98 -8.20
CA GLY A 58 -13.96 -7.36 -9.53
C GLY A 58 -13.28 -8.22 -10.61
N GLY A 59 -12.15 -8.82 -10.27
CA GLY A 59 -11.46 -9.77 -11.14
C GLY A 59 -12.22 -11.07 -11.40
N GLY A 60 -13.02 -11.52 -10.44
CA GLY A 60 -13.92 -12.67 -10.61
C GLY A 60 -14.97 -12.47 -11.72
N PHE A 61 -15.32 -11.22 -12.04
CA PHE A 61 -16.24 -10.87 -13.14
C PHE A 61 -15.55 -10.65 -14.49
N ASN A 62 -14.26 -10.99 -14.61
CA ASN A 62 -13.55 -10.87 -15.88
C ASN A 62 -14.19 -11.79 -16.94
N MET A 63 -14.48 -11.23 -18.12
CA MET A 63 -15.13 -11.98 -19.22
C MET A 63 -14.26 -13.12 -19.76
N VAL A 64 -12.95 -13.05 -19.57
CA VAL A 64 -12.04 -14.14 -19.92
C VAL A 64 -11.89 -15.07 -18.73
N GLU A 65 -12.47 -16.27 -18.82
CA GLU A 65 -12.59 -17.24 -17.73
C GLU A 65 -11.23 -17.58 -17.08
N ARG A 66 -10.18 -17.77 -17.89
CA ARG A 66 -8.82 -18.03 -17.40
C ARG A 66 -8.25 -16.92 -16.50
N TYR A 67 -8.70 -15.67 -16.68
CA TYR A 67 -8.27 -14.54 -15.86
C TYR A 67 -9.07 -14.43 -14.58
N SER A 68 -10.37 -14.74 -14.62
CA SER A 68 -11.21 -14.82 -13.42
C SER A 68 -10.66 -15.85 -12.42
N LEU A 69 -10.18 -16.99 -12.91
CA LEU A 69 -9.61 -18.07 -12.09
C LEU A 69 -8.31 -17.69 -11.35
N VAL A 70 -7.60 -16.65 -11.80
CA VAL A 70 -6.40 -16.16 -11.11
C VAL A 70 -6.79 -15.43 -9.82
N TYR A 71 -7.99 -14.83 -9.75
CA TYR A 71 -8.46 -14.08 -8.58
C TYR A 71 -8.96 -15.00 -7.47
N ASP A 72 -8.03 -15.76 -6.89
CA ASP A 72 -8.28 -16.66 -5.77
C ASP A 72 -7.84 -16.05 -4.42
N TRP A 73 -7.98 -16.84 -3.37
CA TRP A 73 -7.56 -16.44 -2.02
C TRP A 73 -6.04 -16.20 -1.90
N ARG A 74 -5.21 -16.75 -2.79
CA ARG A 74 -3.75 -16.56 -2.78
C ARG A 74 -3.42 -15.18 -3.34
N ILE A 75 -4.07 -14.76 -4.43
CA ILE A 75 -4.01 -13.38 -4.92
C ILE A 75 -4.51 -12.41 -3.85
N TYR A 76 -5.60 -12.74 -3.15
CA TYR A 76 -6.09 -11.90 -2.05
C TYR A 76 -5.00 -11.64 -0.99
N ILE A 77 -4.41 -12.71 -0.42
CA ILE A 77 -3.42 -12.60 0.66
C ILE A 77 -2.15 -11.88 0.18
N SER A 78 -1.63 -12.24 -0.99
CA SER A 78 -0.42 -11.61 -1.53
C SER A 78 -0.61 -10.12 -1.81
N SER A 79 -1.79 -9.71 -2.27
CA SER A 79 -2.13 -8.30 -2.53
C SER A 79 -2.36 -7.52 -1.25
N LEU A 80 -3.02 -8.13 -0.26
CA LEU A 80 -3.18 -7.55 1.06
C LEU A 80 -1.82 -7.22 1.69
N LEU A 81 -0.90 -8.18 1.69
CA LEU A 81 0.45 -7.97 2.24
C LEU A 81 1.21 -6.88 1.49
N GLY A 82 1.13 -6.87 0.15
CA GLY A 82 1.73 -5.80 -0.65
C GLY A 82 1.19 -4.41 -0.29
N LEU A 83 -0.14 -4.25 -0.19
CA LEU A 83 -0.78 -2.98 0.16
C LEU A 83 -0.41 -2.53 1.59
N LEU A 84 -0.33 -3.46 2.54
CA LEU A 84 0.11 -3.16 3.90
C LEU A 84 1.56 -2.67 3.93
N THR A 85 2.47 -3.28 3.17
CA THR A 85 3.86 -2.82 3.08
C THR A 85 3.95 -1.42 2.51
N VAL A 86 3.18 -1.10 1.46
CA VAL A 86 3.11 0.27 0.93
C VAL A 86 2.62 1.25 1.98
N GLY A 87 1.55 0.92 2.70
CA GLY A 87 1.03 1.79 3.75
C GLY A 87 2.05 2.04 4.86
N LEU A 88 2.77 1.01 5.30
CA LEU A 88 3.86 1.16 6.27
C LEU A 88 5.01 2.03 5.73
N ASN A 89 5.40 1.87 4.47
CA ASN A 89 6.38 2.73 3.82
C ASN A 89 5.94 4.19 3.83
N VAL A 90 4.68 4.48 3.52
CA VAL A 90 4.13 5.85 3.55
C VAL A 90 4.17 6.43 4.97
N ILE A 91 3.87 5.65 6.01
CA ILE A 91 4.00 6.08 7.42
C ILE A 91 5.46 6.41 7.76
N PHE A 92 6.40 5.56 7.32
CA PHE A 92 7.83 5.80 7.52
C PHE A 92 8.29 7.09 6.81
N TYR A 93 7.90 7.28 5.55
CA TYR A 93 8.22 8.50 4.79
C TYR A 93 7.63 9.76 5.43
N LYS A 94 6.41 9.69 5.98
CA LYS A 94 5.78 10.78 6.76
C LYS A 94 6.64 11.23 7.94
N LYS A 95 7.34 10.30 8.60
CA LYS A 95 8.17 10.60 9.78
C LYS A 95 9.49 11.28 9.39
N TYR A 96 10.15 10.80 8.34
CA TYR A 96 11.55 11.17 8.06
C TYR A 96 11.76 12.24 6.97
N THR A 97 10.91 12.35 5.93
CA THR A 97 11.34 13.05 4.67
C THR A 97 10.28 13.97 4.02
N THR A 98 9.35 14.53 4.80
CA THR A 98 8.16 15.24 4.27
C THR A 98 8.46 16.53 3.50
N LYS A 99 9.42 17.37 3.91
CA LYS A 99 9.59 18.73 3.33
C LYS A 99 10.25 18.77 1.93
N LYS A 100 11.15 17.84 1.60
CA LYS A 100 11.90 17.86 0.31
C LYS A 100 11.15 17.18 -0.85
N ILE A 101 10.31 16.19 -0.54
CA ILE A 101 9.66 15.35 -1.56
C ILE A 101 8.49 16.08 -2.24
N VAL A 102 7.83 16.98 -1.52
CA VAL A 102 6.60 17.67 -1.96
C VAL A 102 6.85 18.70 -3.04
N ASN A 103 7.92 19.49 -2.88
CA ASN A 103 8.20 20.61 -3.77
C ASN A 103 8.70 20.17 -5.15
N ASN A 104 9.06 18.90 -5.32
CA ASN A 104 9.55 18.39 -6.59
C ASN A 104 8.63 17.28 -7.13
N ASN A 105 8.03 17.54 -8.29
CA ASN A 105 7.24 16.54 -9.02
C ASN A 105 8.01 15.24 -9.22
N TRP A 106 9.32 15.32 -9.46
CA TRP A 106 10.13 14.12 -9.69
C TRP A 106 10.24 13.23 -8.45
N TYR A 107 10.36 13.81 -7.25
CA TYR A 107 10.45 13.01 -6.02
C TYR A 107 9.13 12.31 -5.69
N MET A 108 7.98 12.91 -6.02
CA MET A 108 6.69 12.24 -5.85
C MET A 108 6.48 11.11 -6.86
N VAL A 109 6.85 11.33 -8.13
CA VAL A 109 6.80 10.25 -9.13
C VAL A 109 7.72 9.10 -8.74
N LEU A 110 8.94 9.41 -8.28
CA LEU A 110 9.87 8.40 -7.78
C LEU A 110 9.30 7.62 -6.59
N LEU A 111 8.63 8.30 -5.64
CA LEU A 111 7.99 7.65 -4.50
C LEU A 111 6.85 6.72 -4.94
N VAL A 112 6.05 7.11 -5.92
CA VAL A 112 5.01 6.24 -6.50
C VAL A 112 5.64 5.01 -7.17
N ILE A 113 6.71 5.21 -7.95
CA ILE A 113 7.45 4.10 -8.58
C ILE A 113 8.02 3.15 -7.53
N MET A 114 8.66 3.67 -6.48
CA MET A 114 9.22 2.83 -5.40
C MET A 114 8.14 2.06 -4.65
N ASN A 115 7.00 2.69 -4.35
CA ASN A 115 5.88 2.00 -3.70
C ASN A 115 5.28 0.92 -4.60
N TYR A 116 5.15 1.20 -5.90
CA TYR A 116 4.69 0.22 -6.88
C TYR A 116 5.65 -0.99 -6.97
N VAL A 117 6.96 -0.74 -7.09
CA VAL A 117 7.97 -1.80 -7.14
C VAL A 117 7.95 -2.62 -5.85
N THR A 118 7.84 -1.97 -4.69
CA THR A 118 7.77 -2.66 -3.39
C THR A 118 6.53 -3.53 -3.31
N PHE A 119 5.36 -3.01 -3.72
CA PHE A 119 4.12 -3.77 -3.81
C PHE A 119 4.31 -5.02 -4.68
N SER A 120 4.79 -4.85 -5.92
CA SER A 120 4.96 -5.97 -6.85
C SER A 120 5.92 -7.02 -6.32
N ILE A 121 7.04 -6.63 -5.71
CA ILE A 121 8.01 -7.56 -5.11
C ILE A 121 7.36 -8.35 -3.96
N VAL A 122 6.70 -7.68 -3.02
CA VAL A 122 6.08 -8.34 -1.86
C VAL A 122 4.96 -9.27 -2.32
N SER A 123 4.07 -8.81 -3.19
CA SER A 123 2.98 -9.62 -3.70
C SER A 123 3.49 -10.82 -4.51
N PHE A 124 4.52 -10.63 -5.35
CA PHE A 124 5.15 -11.73 -6.08
C PHE A 124 5.76 -12.79 -5.16
N LEU A 125 6.57 -12.37 -4.18
CA LEU A 125 7.21 -13.30 -3.24
C LEU A 125 6.18 -14.09 -2.43
N MET A 126 5.16 -13.40 -1.91
CA MET A 126 4.10 -14.03 -1.14
C MET A 126 3.25 -14.96 -1.99
N TYR A 127 2.88 -14.55 -3.20
CA TYR A 127 2.11 -15.38 -4.11
C TYR A 127 2.90 -16.66 -4.49
N ARG A 128 4.19 -16.53 -4.80
CA ARG A 128 5.06 -17.67 -5.11
C ARG A 128 5.18 -18.65 -3.94
N LEU A 129 5.35 -18.13 -2.71
CA LEU A 129 5.35 -18.95 -1.49
C LEU A 129 4.01 -19.69 -1.31
N LEU A 130 2.87 -19.03 -1.54
CA LEU A 130 1.55 -19.65 -1.44
C LEU A 130 1.27 -20.66 -2.55
N CYS A 131 1.86 -20.48 -3.74
CA CYS A 131 1.71 -21.37 -4.89
C CYS A 131 2.59 -22.64 -4.78
N SER A 132 3.82 -22.52 -4.28
CA SER A 132 4.84 -23.58 -4.38
C SER A 132 5.45 -24.01 -3.04
N GLY A 133 5.23 -23.26 -1.96
CA GLY A 133 5.91 -23.46 -0.68
C GLY A 133 7.40 -23.06 -0.68
N THR A 134 7.93 -22.57 -1.81
CA THR A 134 9.33 -22.17 -1.98
C THR A 134 9.45 -20.90 -2.81
N LEU A 135 10.63 -20.28 -2.85
CA LEU A 135 10.93 -19.18 -3.76
C LEU A 135 11.67 -19.63 -5.02
N ALA A 136 12.21 -20.86 -5.01
CA ALA A 136 13.10 -21.36 -6.06
C ALA A 136 12.38 -21.81 -7.33
N HIS A 137 11.11 -22.24 -7.20
CA HIS A 137 10.34 -22.79 -8.32
C HIS A 137 8.97 -22.11 -8.37
N SER A 138 8.46 -21.89 -9.59
CA SER A 138 7.07 -21.45 -9.77
C SER A 138 6.13 -22.62 -9.43
N GLY A 139 5.00 -22.32 -8.80
CA GLY A 139 3.98 -23.33 -8.55
C GLY A 139 3.37 -23.81 -9.86
N ASN A 140 2.76 -24.99 -9.83
CA ASN A 140 2.01 -25.51 -10.98
C ASN A 140 0.54 -25.69 -10.59
N ILE A 141 -0.30 -24.76 -11.04
CA ILE A 141 -1.76 -24.89 -10.95
C ILE A 141 -2.28 -25.04 -12.39
N PRO A 142 -2.52 -26.29 -12.85
CA PRO A 142 -2.97 -26.52 -14.21
C PRO A 142 -4.43 -26.08 -14.37
N TYR A 143 -4.69 -25.28 -15.40
CA TYR A 143 -6.01 -24.98 -15.93
C TYR A 143 -6.15 -25.64 -17.30
N ILE A 144 -7.13 -26.53 -17.43
CA ILE A 144 -7.41 -27.25 -18.67
C ILE A 144 -8.55 -26.51 -19.38
N HIS A 145 -8.26 -25.95 -20.55
CA HIS A 145 -9.27 -25.30 -21.40
C HIS A 145 -9.59 -26.23 -22.56
N GLN A 146 -10.87 -26.58 -22.71
CA GLN A 146 -11.36 -27.43 -23.78
C GLN A 146 -12.24 -26.61 -24.72
N TYR A 147 -11.91 -26.60 -26.01
CA TYR A 147 -12.70 -25.94 -27.04
C TYR A 147 -12.73 -26.79 -28.31
N TYR A 148 -13.72 -26.55 -29.15
CA TYR A 148 -13.84 -27.20 -30.44
C TYR A 148 -13.24 -26.30 -31.52
N GLU A 149 -12.28 -26.83 -32.27
CA GLU A 149 -11.71 -26.21 -33.46
C GLU A 149 -11.90 -27.21 -34.61
N GLU A 150 -12.63 -26.80 -35.66
CA GLU A 150 -12.89 -27.64 -36.85
C GLU A 150 -13.38 -29.07 -36.51
N GLU A 151 -14.36 -29.18 -35.61
CA GLU A 151 -14.95 -30.45 -35.13
C GLU A 151 -14.01 -31.35 -34.30
N GLN A 152 -12.77 -30.92 -34.05
CA GLN A 152 -11.85 -31.59 -33.13
C GLN A 152 -11.89 -30.93 -31.75
N LEU A 153 -11.94 -31.76 -30.70
CA LEU A 153 -11.79 -31.28 -29.32
C LEU A 153 -10.32 -30.99 -29.06
N VAL A 154 -9.97 -29.70 -28.99
CA VAL A 154 -8.63 -29.23 -28.62
C VAL A 154 -8.59 -29.01 -27.10
N THR A 155 -7.50 -29.46 -26.48
CA THR A 155 -7.27 -29.31 -25.03
C THR A 155 -5.98 -28.57 -24.78
N ASP A 156 -6.09 -27.35 -24.26
CA ASP A 156 -4.93 -26.56 -23.81
C ASP A 156 -4.74 -26.70 -22.31
N THR A 157 -3.48 -26.75 -21.86
CA THR A 157 -3.14 -26.70 -20.43
C THR A 157 -2.31 -25.45 -20.14
N TYR A 158 -2.83 -24.62 -19.23
CA TYR A 158 -2.19 -23.38 -18.80
C TYR A 158 -1.74 -23.49 -17.34
N ASN A 159 -0.60 -22.89 -16.97
CA ASN A 159 -0.20 -22.75 -15.58
C ASN A 159 -0.65 -21.39 -15.02
N LEU A 160 -1.68 -21.40 -14.17
CA LEU A 160 -2.25 -20.19 -13.58
C LEU A 160 -1.25 -19.44 -12.69
N CYS A 161 -0.37 -20.13 -11.95
CA CYS A 161 0.64 -19.46 -11.10
C CYS A 161 1.64 -18.68 -11.95
N ALA A 162 2.17 -19.29 -13.02
CA ALA A 162 3.11 -18.62 -13.93
C ALA A 162 2.46 -17.40 -14.61
N PHE A 163 1.17 -17.52 -14.94
CA PHE A 163 0.41 -16.43 -15.55
C PHE A 163 0.23 -15.23 -14.58
N ALA A 164 -0.13 -15.50 -13.34
CA ALA A 164 -0.23 -14.48 -12.28
C ALA A 164 1.12 -13.83 -11.95
N GLU A 165 2.20 -14.61 -11.89
CA GLU A 165 3.56 -14.12 -11.67
C GLU A 165 3.98 -13.12 -12.75
N ASN A 166 3.72 -13.42 -14.02
CA ASN A 166 4.00 -12.49 -15.12
C ASN A 166 3.18 -11.20 -15.00
N ALA A 167 1.93 -11.29 -14.52
CA ALA A 167 1.09 -10.12 -14.37
C ALA A 167 1.65 -9.10 -13.35
N PHE A 168 2.27 -9.57 -12.25
CA PHE A 168 2.95 -8.68 -11.30
C PHE A 168 4.16 -7.95 -11.90
N VAL A 169 4.87 -8.59 -12.84
CA VAL A 169 6.07 -8.05 -13.49
C VAL A 169 5.69 -7.03 -14.58
N TYR A 170 4.60 -7.26 -15.31
CA TYR A 170 4.26 -6.50 -16.53
C TYR A 170 3.13 -5.48 -16.37
N ASN A 171 2.67 -5.17 -15.16
CA ASN A 171 1.56 -4.22 -14.94
C ASN A 171 1.97 -2.72 -15.09
N ILE A 172 2.59 -2.39 -16.23
CA ILE A 172 3.05 -1.05 -16.60
C ILE A 172 1.86 -0.09 -16.81
N PHE A 173 0.73 -0.60 -17.31
CA PHE A 173 -0.49 0.18 -17.47
C PHE A 173 -0.99 0.69 -16.11
N GLY A 174 -0.97 -0.16 -15.09
CA GLY A 174 -1.27 0.25 -13.73
C GLY A 174 -0.34 1.36 -13.25
N LEU A 175 0.96 1.22 -13.42
CA LEU A 175 1.91 2.27 -13.06
C LEU A 175 1.61 3.61 -13.76
N ALA A 176 1.29 3.59 -15.07
CA ALA A 176 0.94 4.78 -15.83
C ALA A 176 -0.32 5.47 -15.27
N VAL A 177 -1.37 4.70 -14.97
CA VAL A 177 -2.61 5.22 -14.36
C VAL A 177 -2.35 5.81 -12.98
N SER A 178 -1.49 5.19 -12.15
CA SER A 178 -1.09 5.76 -10.85
C SER A 178 -0.41 7.11 -10.98
N ILE A 179 0.50 7.25 -11.96
CA ILE A 179 1.21 8.51 -12.20
C ILE A 179 0.23 9.60 -12.67
N VAL A 180 -0.66 9.28 -13.62
CA VAL A 180 -1.69 10.22 -14.09
C VAL A 180 -2.64 10.61 -12.94
N GLY A 181 -3.08 9.64 -12.15
CA GLY A 181 -3.94 9.87 -10.97
C GLY A 181 -3.28 10.78 -9.94
N LEU A 182 -1.98 10.62 -9.69
CA LEU A 182 -1.20 11.53 -8.83
C LEU A 182 -1.25 12.97 -9.35
N PHE A 183 -1.06 13.19 -10.65
CA PHE A 183 -1.12 14.54 -11.24
C PHE A 183 -2.52 15.16 -11.16
N ILE A 184 -3.58 14.37 -11.39
CA ILE A 184 -4.97 14.83 -11.23
C ILE A 184 -5.26 15.20 -9.77
N LEU A 185 -4.83 14.39 -8.81
CA LEU A 185 -5.02 14.71 -7.40
C LEU A 185 -4.21 15.94 -6.95
N ARG A 186 -3.05 16.16 -7.57
CA ARG A 186 -2.25 17.38 -7.35
C ARG A 186 -2.96 18.61 -7.93
N SER A 187 -3.52 18.53 -9.13
CA SER A 187 -4.25 19.66 -9.74
C SER A 187 -5.51 20.03 -8.96
N GLN A 188 -6.12 19.07 -8.26
CA GLN A 188 -7.25 19.30 -7.35
C GLN A 188 -6.84 19.80 -5.95
N ASN A 189 -5.55 20.12 -5.72
CA ASN A 189 -4.99 20.47 -4.40
C ASN A 189 -5.18 19.39 -3.31
N VAL A 190 -5.64 18.19 -3.65
CA VAL A 190 -5.84 17.10 -2.69
C VAL A 190 -4.48 16.66 -2.15
N VAL A 191 -3.47 16.50 -3.02
CA VAL A 191 -2.10 16.18 -2.60
C VAL A 191 -1.52 17.28 -1.72
N ASN A 192 -1.78 18.56 -2.05
CA ASN A 192 -1.28 19.69 -1.26
C ASN A 192 -1.92 19.70 0.14
N ASN A 193 -3.24 19.51 0.27
CA ASN A 193 -3.92 19.42 1.56
C ASN A 193 -3.45 18.22 2.40
N VAL A 194 -3.24 17.08 1.74
CA VAL A 194 -2.72 15.84 2.33
C VAL A 194 -1.32 16.08 2.88
N VAL A 195 -0.49 16.81 2.14
CA VAL A 195 0.86 17.20 2.54
C VAL A 195 0.89 18.25 3.64
N ASP A 196 0.07 19.29 3.55
CA ASP A 196 0.01 20.34 4.56
C ASP A 196 -0.34 19.73 5.92
N LYS A 197 -1.27 18.78 5.91
CA LYS A 197 -1.59 17.96 7.09
C LYS A 197 -0.40 17.12 7.58
N LEU A 198 0.41 16.54 6.68
CA LEU A 198 1.64 15.83 7.08
C LEU A 198 2.66 16.77 7.75
N VAL A 199 2.78 18.00 7.24
CA VAL A 199 3.69 19.01 7.80
C VAL A 199 3.19 19.49 9.16
N GLU A 200 1.90 19.72 9.30
CA GLU A 200 1.26 20.09 10.56
C GLU A 200 1.39 18.99 11.62
N ASP A 201 1.09 17.74 11.27
CA ASP A 201 1.26 16.59 12.17
C ASP A 201 2.71 16.44 12.64
N LYS A 202 3.69 16.70 11.76
CA LYS A 202 5.11 16.65 12.12
C LYS A 202 5.49 17.77 13.09
N LYS A 203 5.01 19.00 12.83
CA LYS A 203 5.22 20.13 13.75
C LYS A 203 4.60 19.87 15.12
N ASN A 204 3.39 19.31 15.17
CA ASN A 204 2.73 18.96 16.42
C ASN A 204 3.46 17.84 17.16
N ALA A 205 3.99 16.83 16.45
CA ALA A 205 4.79 15.77 17.07
C ALA A 205 6.14 16.29 17.62
N GLU A 206 6.80 17.21 16.91
CA GLU A 206 8.01 17.88 17.40
C GLU A 206 7.68 18.76 18.62
N LEU A 207 6.60 19.54 18.58
CA LEU A 207 6.16 20.37 19.70
C LEU A 207 5.80 19.55 20.96
N ASN A 208 5.14 18.41 20.78
CA ASN A 208 4.83 17.51 21.90
C ASN A 208 6.11 16.91 22.50
N ARG A 209 7.11 16.54 21.67
CA ARG A 209 8.42 16.10 22.18
C ARG A 209 9.13 17.20 22.95
N TYR A 210 9.14 18.43 22.45
CA TYR A 210 9.70 19.56 23.19
C TYR A 210 8.97 19.77 24.52
N THR A 211 7.64 19.68 24.53
CA THR A 211 6.84 19.81 25.75
C THR A 211 7.16 18.70 26.74
N ASP A 212 7.24 17.44 26.30
CA ASP A 212 7.57 16.29 27.14
C ASP A 212 9.00 16.36 27.70
N GLU A 213 9.98 16.74 26.88
CA GLU A 213 11.37 16.94 27.30
C GLU A 213 11.47 18.09 28.32
N HIS A 214 10.79 19.21 28.07
CA HIS A 214 10.80 20.36 28.98
C HIS A 214 10.03 20.10 30.28
N PHE A 215 8.99 19.27 30.24
CA PHE A 215 8.25 18.82 31.43
C PHE A 215 9.09 17.83 32.26
N SER A 216 9.82 16.92 31.60
CA SER A 216 10.74 15.99 32.28
C SER A 216 11.94 16.69 32.92
N LEU A 217 12.50 17.71 32.27
CA LEU A 217 13.58 18.54 32.81
C LEU A 217 13.11 19.35 34.02
N ASN A 218 11.91 19.96 33.95
CA ASN A 218 11.34 20.68 35.09
C ASN A 218 11.05 19.77 36.29
N LEU A 219 10.66 18.51 36.07
CA LEU A 219 10.45 17.49 37.11
C LEU A 219 11.77 17.03 37.76
N GLU A 220 12.84 16.87 36.98
CA GLU A 220 14.18 16.61 37.53
C GLU A 220 14.76 17.81 38.29
N GLU A 221 14.48 19.04 37.85
CA GLU A 221 14.89 20.26 38.55
C GLU A 221 14.12 20.45 39.86
N THR A 222 12.81 20.20 39.87
CA THR A 222 12.02 20.23 41.13
C THR A 222 12.44 19.13 42.09
N ALA A 223 12.69 17.91 41.61
CA ALA A 223 13.19 16.82 42.46
C ALA A 223 14.56 17.11 43.10
N LYS A 224 15.47 17.80 42.38
CA LYS A 224 16.77 18.23 42.93
C LYS A 224 16.68 19.39 43.90
N THR A 225 15.64 20.22 43.79
CA THR A 225 15.43 21.36 44.70
C THR A 225 14.85 20.91 46.04
N ASP A 226 14.03 19.84 46.04
CA ASP A 226 13.45 19.27 47.26
C ASP A 226 14.42 18.36 48.04
N GLU A 227 15.45 17.76 47.41
CA GLU A 227 16.50 17.00 48.11
C GLU A 227 17.60 17.89 48.75
N SER A 228 17.60 19.21 48.47
CA SER A 228 18.64 20.15 48.93
C SER A 228 18.25 20.95 50.19
N SER A 229 17.09 20.74 50.80
CA SER A 229 16.63 21.54 51.95
C SER A 229 16.74 20.85 53.32
N ASP A 230 17.65 19.90 53.50
CA ASP A 230 17.99 19.38 54.83
C ASP A 230 19.50 19.49 55.08
N THR A 231 19.91 20.60 55.70
CA THR A 231 21.01 20.59 56.67
C THR A 231 20.97 21.83 57.57
N ASN A 232 20.55 21.58 58.81
CA ASN A 232 20.96 22.19 60.08
C ASN A 232 20.88 23.72 60.27
N ASP A 233 20.02 24.13 61.22
CA ASP A 233 20.47 24.97 62.33
C ASP A 233 19.62 24.71 63.58
N SER A 234 20.21 23.98 64.53
CA SER A 234 19.74 23.84 65.90
C SER A 234 20.72 24.62 66.78
N PRO A 235 20.32 25.72 67.43
CA PRO A 235 21.23 26.46 68.28
C PRO A 235 21.30 25.80 69.66
N ALA A 236 22.52 25.48 70.08
CA ALA A 236 22.83 25.14 71.46
C ALA A 236 22.74 26.41 72.33
N ASN A 237 21.85 26.37 73.32
CA ASN A 237 22.06 26.82 74.71
C ASN A 237 20.84 26.49 75.58
#